data_AF-A0A2V7NTC5-F1
#
_entry.id   AF-A0A2V7NTC5-F1
#
_cell.length_a   1.000
_cell.length_b   1.000
_cell.length_c   1.000
_cell.angle_alpha   90.00
_cell.angle_beta   90.00
_cell.angle_gamma   90.00
#
_symmetry.space_group_name_H-M   'P 1'
#
loop_
_entity.id
_entity.type
_entity.pdbx_description
1 polymer ?
#
loop_
_entity_poly.entity_id
_entity_poly.type
_entity_poly.pdbx_seq_one_letter_code
_entity_poly.pdbx_strand_id
1 'polypeptide(L)'
;MAGEAQTVTGTARAVQATVFSLFGGTTTVLADTGALGGPSTALHASALTGNVPSLLTGETLHATTIGWSDQVASEASLGRLALTVAGTTIGADVVMARALAVLGGAGFGISNIANLSINGAPIPVSGAPNQTILILGGRVVINEQQTSPASTIVNALHVIVTGVADVVIGSATAGIH
;
A
#
# COMPACT_ATOMS: atom_id res chain seq x y z
N MET A 1 15.65 -10.52 -35.28
CA MET A 1 15.93 -10.14 -33.87
C MET A 1 14.69 -10.50 -33.09
N ALA A 2 14.74 -11.56 -32.29
CA ALA A 2 13.63 -11.95 -31.43
C ALA A 2 13.56 -10.93 -30.28
N GLY A 3 12.44 -10.24 -30.13
CA GLY A 3 12.25 -9.34 -28.99
C GLY A 3 12.24 -10.17 -27.71
N GLU A 4 13.10 -9.82 -26.75
CA GLU A 4 12.99 -10.42 -25.42
C GLU A 4 11.60 -10.10 -24.87
N ALA A 5 10.89 -11.14 -24.41
CA ALA A 5 9.60 -10.95 -23.78
C ALA A 5 9.84 -10.21 -22.45
N GLN A 6 9.45 -8.95 -22.38
CA GLN A 6 9.59 -8.15 -21.18
C GLN A 6 8.87 -8.81 -20.00
N THR A 7 9.54 -8.82 -18.86
CA THR A 7 8.95 -9.31 -17.62
C THR A 7 8.35 -8.13 -16.88
N VAL A 8 7.02 -8.09 -16.82
CA VAL A 8 6.28 -7.11 -16.01
C VAL A 8 5.83 -7.75 -14.71
N THR A 9 5.92 -6.97 -13.62
CA THR A 9 5.39 -7.34 -12.31
C THR A 9 4.57 -6.17 -11.78
N GLY A 10 3.37 -6.44 -11.29
CA GLY A 10 2.51 -5.41 -10.74
C GLY A 10 1.44 -6.00 -9.86
N THR A 11 1.21 -5.35 -8.73
CA THR A 11 0.16 -5.67 -7.76
C THR A 11 -0.26 -4.37 -7.08
N ALA A 12 -1.54 -4.28 -6.70
CA ALA A 12 -2.03 -3.21 -5.86
C ALA A 12 -3.05 -3.74 -4.84
N ARG A 13 -2.99 -3.22 -3.62
CA ARG A 13 -3.84 -3.64 -2.49
C ARG A 13 -4.26 -2.45 -1.66
N ALA A 14 -5.55 -2.31 -1.38
CA ALA A 14 -6.02 -1.25 -0.50
C ALA A 14 -5.58 -1.51 0.96
N VAL A 15 -5.70 -2.75 1.44
CA VAL A 15 -5.26 -3.14 2.80
C VAL A 15 -4.66 -4.54 2.79
N GLN A 16 -3.55 -4.71 3.50
CA GLN A 16 -3.02 -6.00 3.94
C GLN A 16 -2.74 -5.89 5.44
N ALA A 17 -3.41 -6.69 6.26
CA ALA A 17 -3.30 -6.64 7.70
C ALA A 17 -3.01 -8.03 8.26
N THR A 18 -1.93 -8.16 9.01
CA THR A 18 -1.60 -9.37 9.78
C THR A 18 -1.79 -9.08 11.25
N VAL A 19 -2.68 -9.82 11.91
CA VAL A 19 -2.89 -9.77 13.36
C VAL A 19 -2.19 -10.95 13.99
N PHE A 20 -1.34 -10.69 14.97
CA PHE A 20 -0.60 -11.73 15.68
C PHE A 20 -1.34 -12.18 16.93
N SER A 21 -1.27 -13.49 17.19
CA SER A 21 -1.83 -14.15 18.38
C SER A 21 -0.84 -15.18 18.90
N LEU A 22 -1.16 -15.81 20.03
CA LEU A 22 -0.36 -16.90 20.60
C LEU A 22 -0.18 -18.08 19.63
N PHE A 23 -1.09 -18.27 18.68
CA PHE A 23 -1.09 -19.40 17.74
C PHE A 23 -0.52 -19.05 16.35
N GLY A 24 0.00 -17.82 16.17
CA GLY A 24 0.52 -17.34 14.89
C GLY A 24 -0.18 -16.07 14.39
N GLY A 25 0.14 -15.67 13.15
CA GLY A 25 -0.42 -14.50 12.50
C GLY A 25 -1.53 -14.85 11.50
N THR A 26 -2.63 -14.10 11.53
CA THR A 26 -3.71 -14.18 10.54
C THR A 26 -3.66 -12.97 9.63
N THR A 27 -3.44 -13.19 8.33
CA THR A 27 -3.42 -12.13 7.32
C THR A 27 -4.76 -12.00 6.62
N THR A 28 -5.29 -10.78 6.57
CA THR A 28 -6.46 -10.38 5.80
C THR A 28 -6.04 -9.39 4.72
N VAL A 29 -6.53 -9.56 3.50
CA VAL A 29 -6.28 -8.65 2.38
C VAL A 29 -7.59 -8.14 1.83
N LEU A 30 -7.70 -6.84 1.58
CA LEU A 30 -8.89 -6.19 1.04
C LEU A 30 -8.55 -5.42 -0.24
N ALA A 31 -9.40 -5.57 -1.26
CA ALA A 31 -9.24 -5.00 -2.59
C ALA A 31 -7.83 -5.24 -3.16
N ASP A 32 -7.52 -6.51 -3.42
CA ASP A 32 -6.28 -6.96 -4.05
C ASP A 32 -6.50 -7.19 -5.54
N THR A 33 -5.69 -6.56 -6.39
CA THR A 33 -5.72 -6.82 -7.83
C THR A 33 -5.24 -8.21 -8.18
N GLY A 34 -4.44 -8.85 -7.32
CA GLY A 34 -3.58 -9.96 -7.69
C GLY A 34 -2.39 -9.50 -8.53
N ALA A 35 -1.56 -10.47 -8.95
CA ALA A 35 -0.39 -10.22 -9.78
C ALA A 35 -0.75 -10.08 -11.26
N LEU A 36 -0.10 -9.13 -11.94
CA LEU A 36 -0.20 -8.98 -13.39
C LEU A 36 0.18 -10.27 -14.12
N GLY A 37 -0.61 -10.61 -15.14
CA GLY A 37 -0.36 -11.76 -16.02
C GLY A 37 0.55 -11.44 -17.22
N GLY A 38 0.83 -10.16 -17.50
CA GLY A 38 1.67 -9.74 -18.62
C GLY A 38 1.50 -8.26 -19.03
N PRO A 39 2.25 -7.80 -20.05
CA PRO A 39 2.34 -6.39 -20.49
C PRO A 39 1.11 -5.86 -21.24
N SER A 40 -0.02 -6.57 -21.19
CA SER A 40 -1.29 -6.12 -21.77
C SER A 40 -2.46 -6.42 -20.83
N THR A 41 -2.16 -6.60 -19.55
CA THR A 41 -3.14 -6.94 -18.52
C THR A 41 -3.46 -5.69 -17.70
N ALA A 42 -4.75 -5.48 -17.45
CA ALA A 42 -5.25 -4.52 -16.48
C ALA A 42 -6.10 -5.29 -15.46
N LEU A 43 -5.82 -5.11 -14.18
CA LEU A 43 -6.55 -5.73 -13.07
C LEU A 43 -7.04 -4.64 -12.14
N HIS A 44 -8.24 -4.81 -11.60
CA HIS A 44 -8.75 -3.95 -10.55
C HIS A 44 -9.41 -4.76 -9.44
N ALA A 45 -9.51 -4.16 -8.27
CA ALA A 45 -10.36 -4.62 -7.19
C ALA A 45 -10.92 -3.42 -6.43
N SER A 46 -12.18 -3.48 -6.04
CA SER A 46 -12.83 -2.39 -5.31
C SER A 46 -13.89 -2.89 -4.35
N ALA A 47 -14.07 -2.17 -3.25
CA ALA A 47 -15.14 -2.40 -2.30
C ALA A 47 -15.61 -1.07 -1.72
N LEU A 48 -16.93 -0.92 -1.52
CA LEU A 48 -17.48 0.29 -0.92
C LEU A 48 -17.06 0.44 0.55
N THR A 49 -16.92 -0.69 1.25
CA THR A 49 -16.50 -0.77 2.64
C THR A 49 -15.53 -1.93 2.80
N GLY A 50 -14.56 -1.77 3.70
CA GLY A 50 -13.64 -2.82 4.08
C GLY A 50 -13.50 -2.88 5.59
N ASN A 51 -13.42 -4.09 6.15
CA ASN A 51 -13.22 -4.27 7.57
C ASN A 51 -12.26 -5.43 7.85
N VAL A 52 -11.37 -5.23 8.82
CA VAL A 52 -10.60 -6.27 9.48
C VAL A 52 -11.05 -6.28 10.93
N PRO A 53 -11.72 -7.36 11.42
CA PRO A 53 -12.31 -7.40 12.75
C PRO A 53 -11.35 -6.93 13.85
N SER A 54 -11.86 -6.06 14.73
CA SER A 54 -11.14 -5.49 15.88
C SER A 54 -9.87 -4.68 15.54
N LEU A 55 -9.66 -4.33 14.27
CA LEU A 55 -8.45 -3.63 13.82
C LEU A 55 -8.79 -2.41 12.95
N LEU A 56 -9.44 -2.62 11.80
CA LEU A 56 -9.53 -1.61 10.76
C LEU A 56 -10.92 -1.56 10.14
N THR A 57 -11.42 -0.36 9.89
CA THR A 57 -12.47 -0.08 8.92
C THR A 57 -12.00 0.95 7.91
N GLY A 58 -12.59 0.90 6.73
CA GLY A 58 -12.34 1.86 5.65
C GLY A 58 -13.49 1.85 4.64
N GLU A 59 -13.53 2.89 3.81
CA GLU A 59 -14.52 3.08 2.77
C GLU A 59 -13.84 3.31 1.42
N THR A 60 -14.59 3.11 0.33
CA THR A 60 -14.15 3.36 -1.05
C THR A 60 -12.75 2.76 -1.33
N LEU A 61 -12.59 1.48 -1.01
CA LEU A 61 -11.36 0.75 -1.30
C LEU A 61 -11.25 0.57 -2.81
N HIS A 62 -10.11 0.92 -3.36
CA HIS A 62 -9.82 0.76 -4.77
C HIS A 62 -8.36 0.36 -4.96
N ALA A 63 -8.13 -0.55 -5.89
CA ALA A 63 -6.80 -0.90 -6.36
C ALA A 63 -6.85 -1.21 -7.85
N THR A 64 -5.82 -0.80 -8.58
CA THR A 64 -5.65 -1.07 -10.00
C THR A 64 -4.18 -1.28 -10.32
N THR A 65 -3.89 -2.17 -11.25
CA THR A 65 -2.56 -2.37 -11.82
C THR A 65 -2.69 -2.63 -13.30
N ILE A 66 -1.86 -1.95 -14.09
CA ILE A 66 -1.88 -2.01 -15.55
C ILE A 66 -0.46 -2.19 -16.06
N GLY A 67 -0.27 -3.22 -16.89
CA GLY A 67 0.96 -3.45 -17.62
C GLY A 67 0.84 -3.03 -19.08
N TRP A 68 1.91 -2.42 -19.59
CA TRP A 68 2.18 -2.13 -21.00
C TRP A 68 3.51 -2.76 -21.42
N SER A 69 3.85 -2.65 -22.71
CA SER A 69 5.14 -3.09 -23.28
C SER A 69 6.31 -2.15 -22.99
N ASP A 70 6.13 -1.14 -22.17
CA ASP A 70 7.16 -0.17 -21.82
C ASP A 70 7.01 0.39 -20.41
N GLN A 71 5.91 0.08 -19.71
CA GLN A 71 5.66 0.56 -18.36
C GLN A 71 4.69 -0.32 -17.59
N VAL A 72 4.76 -0.23 -16.27
CA VAL A 72 3.76 -0.76 -15.34
C VAL A 72 3.34 0.35 -14.40
N ALA A 73 2.03 0.54 -14.22
CA ALA A 73 1.48 1.48 -13.26
C ALA A 73 0.53 0.76 -12.30
N SER A 74 0.70 1.02 -11.01
CA SER A 74 -0.15 0.47 -9.95
C SER A 74 -0.61 1.59 -9.02
N GLU A 75 -1.86 1.51 -8.58
CA GLU A 75 -2.46 2.45 -7.65
C GLU A 75 -3.33 1.69 -6.65
N ALA A 76 -3.27 2.10 -5.38
CA ALA A 76 -4.22 1.68 -4.37
C ALA A 76 -4.66 2.88 -3.53
N SER A 77 -5.95 2.95 -3.23
CA SER A 77 -6.54 3.98 -2.40
C SER A 77 -7.59 3.45 -1.43
N LEU A 78 -7.71 4.12 -0.29
CA LEU A 78 -8.72 3.89 0.72
C LEU A 78 -9.21 5.25 1.24
N GLY A 79 -10.53 5.40 1.36
CA GLY A 79 -11.17 6.54 1.99
C GLY A 79 -11.55 6.23 3.44
N ARG A 80 -11.63 7.25 4.27
CA ARG A 80 -12.08 7.17 5.67
C ARG A 80 -11.47 6.00 6.45
N LEU A 81 -10.14 5.99 6.53
CA LEU A 81 -9.39 5.05 7.37
C LEU A 81 -9.75 5.27 8.84
N ALA A 82 -10.12 4.20 9.52
CA ALA A 82 -10.13 4.12 10.97
C ALA A 82 -9.45 2.82 11.41
N LEU A 83 -8.25 2.94 11.96
CA LEU A 83 -7.43 1.85 12.47
C LEU A 83 -7.26 2.00 13.98
N THR A 84 -7.47 0.93 14.74
CA THR A 84 -7.16 0.87 16.17
C THR A 84 -6.28 -0.34 16.44
N VAL A 85 -5.08 -0.12 16.96
CA VAL A 85 -4.10 -1.18 17.23
C VAL A 85 -3.40 -0.91 18.55
N ALA A 86 -3.43 -1.90 19.46
CA ALA A 86 -2.83 -1.79 20.80
C ALA A 86 -3.19 -0.49 21.55
N GLY A 87 -4.43 -0.01 21.41
CA GLY A 87 -4.91 1.23 22.04
C GLY A 87 -4.48 2.52 21.32
N THR A 88 -3.71 2.44 20.23
CA THR A 88 -3.40 3.58 19.36
C THR A 88 -4.44 3.68 18.24
N THR A 89 -5.07 4.84 18.07
CA THR A 89 -5.97 5.10 16.94
C THR A 89 -5.24 5.85 15.84
N ILE A 90 -5.48 5.47 14.59
CA ILE A 90 -4.91 6.07 13.39
C ILE A 90 -6.06 6.33 12.42
N GLY A 91 -6.21 7.58 12.01
CA GLY A 91 -7.27 8.00 11.09
C GLY A 91 -6.73 8.83 9.94
N ALA A 92 -7.38 8.71 8.77
CA ALA A 92 -7.11 9.54 7.60
C ALA A 92 -8.33 9.57 6.69
N ASP A 93 -8.56 10.69 6.00
CA ASP A 93 -9.70 10.82 5.09
C ASP A 93 -9.45 10.14 3.76
N VAL A 94 -8.20 10.19 3.30
CA VAL A 94 -7.72 9.54 2.07
C VAL A 94 -6.32 9.00 2.34
N VAL A 95 -6.08 7.77 1.89
CA VAL A 95 -4.77 7.12 1.87
C VAL A 95 -4.59 6.54 0.47
N MET A 96 -3.61 7.02 -0.28
CA MET A 96 -3.35 6.58 -1.66
C MET A 96 -1.86 6.37 -1.89
N ALA A 97 -1.51 5.30 -2.60
CA ALA A 97 -0.18 5.04 -3.13
C ALA A 97 -0.23 4.81 -4.64
N ARG A 98 0.82 5.26 -5.33
CA ARG A 98 1.06 5.03 -6.75
C ARG A 98 2.50 4.62 -6.97
N ALA A 99 2.69 3.59 -7.78
CA ALA A 99 3.99 3.14 -8.24
C ALA A 99 3.99 3.07 -9.77
N LEU A 100 5.05 3.55 -10.38
CA LEU A 100 5.30 3.50 -11.82
C LEU A 100 6.70 2.94 -12.06
N ALA A 101 6.80 2.00 -12.97
CA ALA A 101 8.07 1.53 -13.52
C ALA A 101 8.02 1.70 -15.04
N VAL A 102 9.10 2.22 -15.62
CA VAL A 102 9.24 2.45 -17.07
C VAL A 102 10.51 1.76 -17.55
N LEU A 103 10.44 1.07 -18.68
CA LEU A 103 11.58 0.36 -19.25
C LEU A 103 12.75 1.31 -19.52
N GLY A 104 13.92 1.00 -18.97
CA GLY A 104 15.12 1.82 -19.13
C GLY A 104 15.08 3.15 -18.36
N GLY A 105 14.03 3.40 -17.58
CA GLY A 105 13.84 4.58 -16.75
C GLY A 105 14.00 4.27 -15.25
N ALA A 106 14.12 5.33 -14.45
CA ALA A 106 14.01 5.19 -13.00
C ALA A 106 12.53 4.97 -12.62
N GLY A 107 12.31 4.08 -11.65
CA GLY A 107 11.00 3.92 -11.04
C GLY A 107 10.55 5.17 -10.28
N PHE A 108 9.23 5.39 -10.20
CA PHE A 108 8.62 6.53 -9.55
C PHE A 108 7.54 6.08 -8.56
N GLY A 109 7.59 6.65 -7.35
CA GLY A 109 6.65 6.36 -6.28
C GLY A 109 6.10 7.63 -5.64
N ILE A 110 4.80 7.66 -5.34
CA ILE A 110 4.17 8.76 -4.60
C ILE A 110 3.04 8.25 -3.73
N SER A 111 2.86 8.86 -2.57
CA SER A 111 1.67 8.69 -1.73
C SER A 111 0.95 10.01 -1.51
N ASN A 112 -0.37 9.98 -1.42
CA ASN A 112 -1.18 11.12 -0.99
C ASN A 112 -2.02 10.71 0.22
N ILE A 113 -1.88 11.43 1.33
CA ILE A 113 -2.54 11.14 2.60
C ILE A 113 -3.15 12.43 3.14
N ALA A 114 -4.46 12.44 3.31
CA ALA A 114 -5.20 13.61 3.78
C ALA A 114 -5.65 13.43 5.23
N ASN A 115 -5.47 14.48 6.03
CA ASN A 115 -5.94 14.57 7.42
C ASN A 115 -5.49 13.38 8.30
N LEU A 116 -4.22 12.95 8.14
CA LEU A 116 -3.63 11.92 8.99
C LEU A 116 -3.63 12.38 10.44
N SER A 117 -4.13 11.52 11.33
CA SER A 117 -4.10 11.72 12.77
C SER A 117 -3.72 10.44 13.50
N ILE A 118 -3.06 10.61 14.64
CA ILE A 118 -2.74 9.53 15.57
C ILE A 118 -3.23 9.95 16.95
N ASN A 119 -4.08 9.13 17.58
CA ASN A 119 -4.74 9.46 18.85
C ASN A 119 -5.47 10.80 18.83
N GLY A 120 -6.03 11.18 17.68
CA GLY A 120 -6.71 12.46 17.45
C GLY A 120 -5.79 13.66 17.24
N ALA A 121 -4.46 13.51 17.39
CA ALA A 121 -3.50 14.56 17.08
C ALA A 121 -3.14 14.55 15.59
N PRO A 122 -3.18 15.69 14.87
CA PRO A 122 -2.82 15.75 13.46
C PRO A 122 -1.33 15.48 13.26
N ILE A 123 -1.01 14.70 12.23
CA ILE A 123 0.37 14.38 11.84
C ILE A 123 0.68 15.05 10.50
N PRO A 124 1.68 15.96 10.43
CA PRO A 124 2.08 16.56 9.17
C PRO A 124 2.76 15.52 8.27
N VAL A 125 2.26 15.38 7.04
CA VAL A 125 2.86 14.55 6.00
C VAL A 125 3.86 15.40 5.23
N SER A 126 5.14 15.09 5.37
CA SER A 126 6.24 15.87 4.79
C SER A 126 6.36 15.71 3.27
N GLY A 127 5.80 14.64 2.71
CA GLY A 127 5.99 14.23 1.32
C GLY A 127 7.31 13.50 1.05
N ALA A 128 8.27 13.54 1.98
CA ALA A 128 9.49 12.76 1.88
C ALA A 128 9.19 11.26 1.99
N PRO A 129 9.95 10.38 1.30
CA PRO A 129 9.79 8.94 1.45
C PRO A 129 10.25 8.50 2.85
N ASN A 130 9.59 7.46 3.37
CA ASN A 130 9.94 6.75 4.60
C ASN A 130 9.89 7.60 5.88
N GLN A 131 8.98 8.58 5.96
CA GLN A 131 8.77 9.37 7.17
C GLN A 131 8.26 8.47 8.30
N THR A 132 8.97 8.40 9.42
CA THR A 132 8.62 7.49 10.53
C THR A 132 8.13 8.25 11.75
N ILE A 133 7.01 7.80 12.32
CA ILE A 133 6.44 8.26 13.59
C ILE A 133 6.44 7.10 14.58
N LEU A 134 7.00 7.31 15.78
CA LEU A 134 6.98 6.29 16.83
C LEU A 134 5.65 6.30 17.56
N ILE A 135 5.15 5.11 17.88
CA ILE A 135 3.95 4.89 18.68
C ILE A 135 4.27 3.88 19.79
N LEU A 136 3.38 3.73 20.77
CA LEU A 136 3.60 2.76 21.83
C LEU A 136 3.68 1.33 21.25
N GLY A 137 4.79 0.63 21.52
CA GLY A 137 5.02 -0.73 21.04
C GLY A 137 5.37 -0.86 19.56
N GLY A 138 5.57 0.26 18.84
CA GLY A 138 5.69 0.20 17.39
C GLY A 138 6.05 1.50 16.68
N ARG A 139 5.76 1.52 15.37
CA ARG A 139 5.95 2.69 14.50
C ARG A 139 4.90 2.74 13.39
N VAL A 140 4.71 3.94 12.86
CA VAL A 140 4.00 4.21 11.62
C VAL A 140 5.02 4.76 10.62
N VAL A 141 5.17 4.09 9.48
CA VAL A 141 5.94 4.61 8.34
C VAL A 141 4.95 5.19 7.33
N ILE A 142 5.16 6.45 6.99
CA ILE A 142 4.37 7.25 6.07
C ILE A 142 5.16 7.33 4.77
N ASN A 143 4.47 7.13 3.64
CA ASN A 143 5.08 7.15 2.32
C ASN A 143 6.28 6.19 2.25
N GLU A 144 6.11 4.95 2.70
CA GLU A 144 7.18 3.96 2.64
C GLU A 144 7.46 3.61 1.18
N GLN A 145 8.67 3.87 0.73
CA GLN A 145 9.08 3.65 -0.66
C GLN A 145 10.35 2.82 -0.71
N GLN A 146 10.32 1.78 -1.55
CA GLN A 146 11.48 1.01 -1.95
C GLN A 146 11.56 1.01 -3.48
N THR A 147 12.51 1.77 -4.02
CA THR A 147 12.72 1.91 -5.46
C THR A 147 14.03 1.25 -5.87
N SER A 148 13.98 0.49 -6.95
CA SER A 148 15.10 -0.13 -7.62
C SER A 148 14.94 0.03 -9.14
N PRO A 149 15.99 -0.22 -9.94
CA PRO A 149 15.88 -0.18 -11.40
C PRO A 149 14.81 -1.11 -11.99
N ALA A 150 14.48 -2.21 -11.30
CA ALA A 150 13.55 -3.23 -11.80
C ALA A 150 12.15 -3.16 -11.17
N SER A 151 12.01 -2.46 -10.03
CA SER A 151 10.75 -2.44 -9.26
C SER A 151 10.67 -1.23 -8.33
N THR A 152 9.47 -0.66 -8.22
CA THR A 152 9.08 0.35 -7.26
C THR A 152 7.92 -0.18 -6.42
N ILE A 153 8.10 -0.14 -5.10
CA ILE A 153 7.06 -0.47 -4.12
C ILE A 153 6.77 0.81 -3.33
N VAL A 154 5.48 1.14 -3.20
CA VAL A 154 5.01 2.26 -2.38
C VAL A 154 3.90 1.76 -1.47
N ASN A 155 4.06 1.97 -0.17
CA ASN A 155 3.02 1.84 0.82
C ASN A 155 2.71 3.23 1.37
N ALA A 156 1.46 3.68 1.27
CA ALA A 156 1.10 4.99 1.80
C ALA A 156 1.24 5.03 3.32
N LEU A 157 0.73 3.99 4.01
CA LEU A 157 0.93 3.80 5.45
C LEU A 157 1.36 2.36 5.75
N HIS A 158 2.35 2.20 6.62
CA HIS A 158 2.76 0.93 7.17
C HIS A 158 2.86 1.04 8.70
N VAL A 159 1.93 0.38 9.39
CA VAL A 159 1.80 0.40 10.85
C VAL A 159 2.27 -0.92 11.40
N ILE A 160 3.29 -0.88 12.23
CA ILE A 160 3.89 -2.06 12.85
C ILE A 160 3.81 -1.90 14.35
N VAL A 161 3.08 -2.79 15.02
CA VAL A 161 3.07 -2.92 16.48
C VAL A 161 3.58 -4.31 16.83
N THR A 162 4.74 -4.36 17.46
CA THR A 162 5.51 -5.59 17.66
C THR A 162 4.68 -6.62 18.42
N GLY A 163 4.52 -7.81 17.83
CA GLY A 163 3.75 -8.90 18.43
C GLY A 163 2.23 -8.70 18.44
N VAL A 164 1.71 -7.62 17.85
CA VAL A 164 0.27 -7.32 17.81
C VAL A 164 -0.25 -7.26 16.38
N ALA A 165 0.30 -6.40 15.53
CA ALA A 165 -0.13 -6.32 14.13
C ALA A 165 0.93 -5.70 13.21
N ASP A 166 0.84 -6.07 11.94
CA ASP A 166 1.55 -5.49 10.80
C ASP A 166 0.51 -5.13 9.74
N VAL A 167 0.33 -3.84 9.46
CA VAL A 167 -0.75 -3.31 8.64
C VAL A 167 -0.21 -2.38 7.58
N VAL A 168 -0.44 -2.73 6.32
CA VAL A 168 -0.11 -1.93 5.15
C VAL A 168 -1.40 -1.41 4.52
N ILE A 169 -1.49 -0.10 4.32
CA ILE A 169 -2.64 0.57 3.70
C ILE A 169 -2.18 1.35 2.47
N GLY A 170 -2.88 1.15 1.35
CA GLY A 170 -2.53 1.70 0.06
C GLY A 170 -1.16 1.19 -0.39
N SER A 171 -1.10 -0.05 -0.87
CA SER A 171 0.13 -0.65 -1.40
C SER A 171 0.07 -0.74 -2.92
N ALA A 172 1.10 -0.24 -3.59
CA ALA A 172 1.27 -0.30 -5.03
C ALA A 172 2.68 -0.78 -5.38
N THR A 173 2.76 -1.81 -6.24
CA THR A 173 4.02 -2.34 -6.76
C THR A 173 3.99 -2.28 -8.28
N ALA A 174 5.07 -1.79 -8.88
CA ALA A 174 5.27 -1.77 -10.32
C ALA A 174 6.71 -2.14 -10.65
N GLY A 175 6.92 -3.04 -11.60
CA GLY A 175 8.25 -3.44 -12.05
C GLY A 175 8.25 -3.92 -13.49
N ILE A 176 9.35 -3.62 -14.19
CA ILE A 176 9.56 -3.99 -15.59
C ILE A 176 11.07 -4.17 -15.85
N HIS A 177 11.45 -5.23 -16.55
CA HIS A 177 12.83 -5.50 -16.96
C HIS A 177 12.88 -6.47 -18.15
#